data_AF-A0A355IAB6-F1
#
_entry.id   AF-A0A355IAB6-F1
#
_cell.length_a   1.000
_cell.length_b   1.000
_cell.length_c   1.000
_cell.angle_alpha   90.00
_cell.angle_beta   90.00
_cell.angle_gamma   90.00
#
_symmetry.space_group_name_H-M   'P 1'
#
loop_
_entity.id
_entity.type
_entity.pdbx_description
1 polymer ?
#
loop_
_entity_poly.entity_id
_entity_poly.type
_entity_poly.pdbx_seq_one_letter_code
_entity_poly.pdbx_strand_id
1 'polypeptide(L)'
;GAGTGLDTASGASIGGGAETKIRLLTLIKAALLHDVGKVKGDAGLPTRLCVSFIRRVFPDYRRKHADRGGNKLQYALYVDLIHPARGAYMALSTGVCPEIADLIRRHHDEPQNSDPEELRILQEADAKS
;
A
#
# COMPACT_ATOMS: atom_id res chain seq x y z
N GLY A 1 6.38 65.51 -23.75
CA GLY A 1 6.32 64.32 -22.87
C GLY A 1 7.45 63.41 -23.30
N ALA A 2 8.46 63.14 -22.48
CA ALA A 2 8.44 62.35 -21.24
C ALA A 2 8.21 60.85 -21.52
N GLY A 3 9.21 60.01 -21.21
CA GLY A 3 9.04 58.57 -21.01
C GLY A 3 10.05 57.65 -21.73
N THR A 4 11.17 57.36 -21.06
CA THR A 4 12.04 56.18 -21.25
C THR A 4 11.33 54.89 -20.85
N GLY A 5 11.66 53.74 -21.46
CA GLY A 5 11.19 52.43 -20.98
C GLY A 5 11.86 51.25 -21.68
N LEU A 6 12.86 50.68 -21.01
CA LEU A 6 13.44 49.36 -21.23
C LEU A 6 12.55 48.37 -20.46
N ASP A 7 11.86 47.44 -21.11
CA ASP A 7 11.15 46.36 -20.40
C ASP A 7 11.57 44.98 -20.92
N THR A 8 12.35 44.36 -20.06
CA THR A 8 12.66 42.94 -19.94
C THR A 8 11.43 42.04 -19.74
N ALA A 9 11.50 40.84 -20.33
CA ALA A 9 11.03 39.54 -19.84
C ALA A 9 9.54 39.31 -19.50
N SER A 10 8.95 38.24 -20.05
CA SER A 10 8.01 37.29 -19.41
C SER A 10 7.23 36.55 -20.53
N GLY A 11 6.97 35.25 -20.53
CA GLY A 11 7.21 34.21 -19.56
C GLY A 11 7.03 32.86 -20.26
N ALA A 12 8.02 31.99 -20.10
CA ALA A 12 7.87 30.57 -20.32
C ALA A 12 8.30 29.91 -19.02
N SER A 13 7.40 29.90 -18.04
CA SER A 13 7.54 29.04 -16.87
C SER A 13 7.37 27.61 -17.34
N ILE A 14 8.48 27.00 -17.74
CA ILE A 14 8.59 25.55 -17.92
C ILE A 14 8.25 24.91 -16.57
N GLY A 15 7.36 23.92 -16.64
CA GLY A 15 6.72 23.27 -15.50
C GLY A 15 7.72 22.87 -14.43
N GLY A 16 7.49 23.38 -13.22
CA GLY A 16 8.10 22.85 -12.02
C GLY A 16 7.59 21.44 -11.81
N GLY A 17 8.50 20.46 -11.82
CA GLY A 17 8.25 19.16 -11.24
C GLY A 17 7.85 19.37 -9.78
N ALA A 18 6.62 19.01 -9.45
CA ALA A 18 6.16 19.06 -8.07
C ALA A 18 6.92 17.99 -7.28
N GLU A 19 7.94 18.42 -6.54
CA GLU A 19 8.49 17.68 -5.40
C GLU A 19 7.32 17.20 -4.54
N THR A 20 7.01 15.90 -4.63
CA THR A 20 5.89 15.32 -3.91
C THR A 20 6.32 15.15 -2.47
N LYS A 21 5.85 16.04 -1.58
CA LYS A 21 6.22 15.96 -0.17
C LYS A 21 5.60 14.71 0.46
N ILE A 22 6.45 13.72 0.77
CA ILE A 22 6.06 12.50 1.50
C ILE A 22 5.37 12.88 2.82
N ARG A 23 4.15 12.38 3.04
CA ARG A 23 3.45 12.52 4.33
C ARG A 23 3.91 11.44 5.29
N LEU A 24 5.06 11.69 5.92
CA LEU A 24 5.74 10.72 6.80
C LEU A 24 4.82 10.13 7.89
N LEU A 25 3.97 10.95 8.53
CA LEU A 25 3.04 10.44 9.55
C LEU A 25 1.97 9.50 8.98
N THR A 26 1.50 9.75 7.76
CA THR A 26 0.55 8.86 7.05
C THR A 26 1.23 7.52 6.74
N LEU A 27 2.46 7.57 6.22
CA LEU A 27 3.26 6.38 5.91
C LEU A 27 3.56 5.54 7.15
N ILE A 28 4.02 6.16 8.25
CA ILE A 28 4.33 5.45 9.50
C ILE A 28 3.07 4.77 10.06
N LYS A 29 1.93 5.48 10.09
CA LYS A 29 0.67 4.89 10.56
C LYS A 29 0.23 3.73 9.68
N ALA A 30 0.32 3.86 8.35
CA ALA A 30 0.02 2.77 7.44
C ALA A 30 0.95 1.57 7.65
N ALA A 31 2.26 1.79 7.79
CA ALA A 31 3.24 0.74 8.05
C ALA A 31 2.96 -0.01 9.36
N LEU A 32 2.57 0.69 10.43
CA LEU A 32 2.21 0.05 11.71
C LEU A 32 0.91 -0.78 11.62
N LEU A 33 -0.01 -0.40 10.72
CA LEU A 33 -1.36 -0.97 10.65
C LEU A 33 -1.59 -1.93 9.47
N HIS A 34 -0.70 -1.98 8.46
CA HIS A 34 -0.96 -2.70 7.21
C HIS A 34 -1.34 -4.18 7.42
N ASP A 35 -0.74 -4.80 8.44
CA ASP A 35 -0.93 -6.20 8.79
C ASP A 35 -2.03 -6.47 9.82
N VAL A 36 -2.77 -5.44 10.27
CA VAL A 36 -3.79 -5.59 11.33
C VAL A 36 -4.94 -6.54 10.95
N GLY A 37 -5.12 -6.79 9.64
CA GLY A 37 -6.08 -7.77 9.14
C GLY A 37 -5.68 -9.24 9.37
N LYS A 38 -4.41 -9.52 9.72
CA LYS A 38 -3.91 -10.85 10.11
C LYS A 38 -4.12 -11.03 11.62
N VAL A 39 -5.19 -11.72 12.01
CA VAL A 39 -5.52 -11.90 13.43
C VAL A 39 -4.73 -13.07 14.03
N LYS A 40 -4.36 -12.95 15.30
CA LYS A 40 -3.61 -14.01 16.02
C LYS A 40 -4.37 -15.34 15.95
N GLY A 41 -3.69 -16.37 15.44
CA GLY A 41 -4.28 -17.69 15.21
C GLY A 41 -4.52 -18.01 13.73
N ASP A 42 -4.40 -17.03 12.83
CA ASP A 42 -4.69 -17.22 11.41
C ASP A 42 -3.65 -18.09 10.66
N ALA A 43 -2.36 -18.00 11.05
CA ALA A 43 -1.29 -18.82 10.48
C ALA A 43 -0.12 -18.98 11.46
N GLY A 44 0.44 -20.20 11.53
CA GLY A 44 1.72 -20.44 12.21
C GLY A 44 2.92 -19.97 11.36
N LEU A 45 4.11 -19.87 11.97
CA LEU A 45 5.34 -19.44 11.26
C LEU A 45 5.63 -20.24 9.97
N PRO A 46 5.55 -21.59 9.94
CA PRO A 46 5.83 -22.33 8.72
C PRO A 46 4.83 -22.01 7.62
N THR A 47 3.55 -21.91 7.96
CA THR A 47 2.47 -21.59 7.01
C THR A 47 2.62 -20.17 6.47
N ARG A 48 3.01 -19.20 7.30
CA ARG A 48 3.28 -17.82 6.88
C ARG A 48 4.40 -17.74 5.84
N LEU A 49 5.49 -18.50 6.05
CA LEU A 49 6.60 -18.54 5.09
C LEU A 49 6.16 -19.16 3.75
N CYS A 50 5.41 -20.27 3.78
CA CYS A 50 4.85 -20.87 2.57
C CYS A 50 3.94 -19.90 1.81
N VAL A 51 3.05 -19.20 2.51
CA VAL A 51 2.14 -18.21 1.92
C VAL A 51 2.90 -17.05 1.29
N SER A 52 3.92 -16.51 1.96
CA SER A 52 4.75 -15.44 1.40
C SER A 52 5.45 -15.87 0.11
N PHE A 53 6.00 -17.10 0.10
CA PHE A 53 6.61 -17.67 -1.10
C PHE A 53 5.60 -17.86 -2.25
N ILE A 54 4.43 -18.46 -1.97
CA ILE A 54 3.36 -18.65 -2.96
C ILE A 54 2.89 -17.30 -3.52
N ARG A 55 2.73 -16.28 -2.67
CA ARG A 55 2.34 -14.93 -3.08
C ARG A 55 3.32 -14.34 -4.10
N ARG A 56 4.62 -14.57 -3.92
CA ARG A 56 5.68 -14.04 -4.79
C ARG A 56 5.88 -14.82 -6.08
N VAL A 57 5.77 -16.16 -6.03
CA VAL A 57 6.14 -17.04 -7.16
C VAL A 57 4.93 -17.57 -7.92
N PHE A 58 3.80 -17.79 -7.24
CA PHE A 58 2.60 -18.40 -7.81
C PHE A 58 1.31 -17.65 -7.42
N PRO A 59 1.14 -16.37 -7.83
CA PRO A 59 0.01 -15.54 -7.42
C PRO A 59 -1.36 -16.11 -7.86
N ASP A 60 -1.41 -16.83 -8.99
CA ASP A 60 -2.63 -17.51 -9.43
C ASP A 60 -2.98 -18.72 -8.58
N TYR A 61 -1.98 -19.45 -8.10
CA TYR A 61 -2.19 -20.56 -7.17
C TYR A 61 -2.81 -20.04 -5.87
N ARG A 62 -2.29 -18.92 -5.35
CA ARG A 62 -2.86 -18.24 -4.18
C ARG A 62 -4.35 -17.98 -4.35
N ARG A 63 -4.74 -17.35 -5.47
CA ARG A 63 -6.14 -17.01 -5.76
C ARG A 63 -7.03 -18.25 -5.90
N LYS A 64 -6.54 -19.30 -6.55
CA LYS A 64 -7.31 -20.52 -6.83
C LYS A 64 -7.52 -21.40 -5.60
N HIS A 65 -6.57 -21.41 -4.66
CA HIS A 65 -6.57 -22.35 -3.53
C HIS A 65 -6.86 -21.70 -2.17
N ALA A 66 -7.07 -20.39 -2.14
CA ALA A 66 -7.58 -19.70 -0.96
C ALA A 66 -9.01 -20.14 -0.64
N ASP A 67 -9.20 -20.72 0.54
CA ASP A 67 -10.50 -21.19 1.00
C ASP A 67 -10.65 -20.97 2.52
N ARG A 68 -11.72 -20.28 2.92
CA ARG A 68 -12.05 -20.03 4.33
C ARG A 68 -12.40 -21.30 5.10
N GLY A 69 -12.99 -22.29 4.44
CA GLY A 69 -13.38 -23.58 5.03
C GLY A 69 -12.36 -24.69 4.79
N GLY A 70 -11.26 -24.39 4.09
CA GLY A 70 -10.27 -25.36 3.68
C GLY A 70 -9.31 -25.78 4.80
N ASN A 71 -8.26 -26.51 4.42
CA ASN A 71 -7.20 -26.87 5.35
C ASN A 71 -6.38 -25.64 5.81
N LYS A 72 -5.45 -25.85 6.76
CA LYS A 72 -4.64 -24.76 7.35
C LYS A 72 -3.91 -23.88 6.31
N LEU A 73 -3.41 -24.47 5.22
CA LEU A 73 -2.73 -23.70 4.17
C LEU A 73 -3.72 -22.91 3.33
N GLN A 74 -4.83 -23.53 2.93
CA GLN A 74 -5.89 -22.85 2.15
C GLN A 74 -6.50 -21.68 2.93
N TYR A 75 -6.72 -21.87 4.24
CA TYR A 75 -7.17 -20.81 5.13
C TYR A 75 -6.14 -19.68 5.25
N ALA A 76 -4.86 -20.00 5.37
CA ALA A 76 -3.81 -18.98 5.41
C ALA A 76 -3.68 -18.21 4.08
N LEU A 77 -3.86 -18.86 2.93
CA LEU A 77 -3.94 -18.19 1.63
C LEU A 77 -5.18 -17.28 1.54
N TYR A 78 -6.31 -17.72 2.10
CA TYR A 78 -7.51 -16.90 2.21
C TYR A 78 -7.27 -15.64 3.05
N VAL A 79 -6.68 -15.79 4.24
CA VAL A 79 -6.31 -14.65 5.10
C VAL A 79 -5.34 -13.71 4.38
N ASP A 80 -4.34 -14.26 3.67
CA ASP A 80 -3.42 -13.44 2.88
C ASP A 80 -4.11 -12.62 1.77
N LEU A 81 -5.17 -13.15 1.15
CA LEU A 81 -5.95 -12.40 0.17
C LEU A 81 -6.80 -11.30 0.80
N ILE A 82 -7.43 -11.58 1.95
CA ILE A 82 -8.41 -10.66 2.54
C ILE A 82 -7.83 -9.66 3.53
N HIS A 83 -6.63 -9.89 4.08
CA HIS A 83 -6.09 -9.04 5.14
C HIS A 83 -5.88 -7.57 4.75
N PRO A 84 -5.57 -7.18 3.49
CA PRO A 84 -5.48 -5.76 3.14
C PRO A 84 -6.84 -5.08 3.26
N ALA A 85 -7.87 -5.67 2.66
CA ALA A 85 -9.24 -5.16 2.72
C ALA A 85 -9.81 -5.18 4.15
N ARG A 86 -9.60 -6.28 4.87
CA ARG A 86 -10.01 -6.43 6.28
C ARG A 86 -9.29 -5.43 7.18
N GLY A 87 -7.99 -5.25 7.00
CA GLY A 87 -7.17 -4.31 7.77
C GLY A 87 -7.60 -2.87 7.54
N ALA A 88 -7.88 -2.49 6.29
CA ALA A 88 -8.43 -1.18 5.95
C ALA A 88 -9.79 -0.93 6.61
N TYR A 89 -10.68 -1.94 6.56
CA TYR A 89 -11.97 -1.87 7.26
C TYR A 89 -11.80 -1.71 8.78
N MET A 90 -10.88 -2.46 9.39
CA MET A 90 -10.59 -2.35 10.82
C MET A 90 -10.05 -0.97 11.19
N ALA A 91 -9.14 -0.41 10.37
CA ALA A 91 -8.61 0.93 10.58
C ALA A 91 -9.71 2.01 10.50
N LEU A 92 -10.57 1.95 9.47
CA LEU A 92 -11.71 2.87 9.36
C LEU A 92 -12.64 2.76 10.56
N SER A 93 -12.93 1.53 11.00
CA SER A 93 -13.82 1.27 12.13
C SER A 93 -13.29 1.81 13.47
N THR A 94 -11.98 2.07 13.57
CA THR A 94 -11.35 2.67 14.76
C THR A 94 -11.10 4.17 14.62
N GLY A 95 -11.60 4.80 13.55
CA GLY A 95 -11.48 6.24 13.32
C GLY A 95 -10.17 6.67 12.65
N VAL A 96 -9.41 5.73 12.06
CA VAL A 96 -8.23 6.06 11.26
C VAL A 96 -8.67 6.77 9.97
N CYS A 97 -7.88 7.77 9.54
CA CYS A 97 -8.16 8.56 8.35
C CYS A 97 -8.27 7.70 7.08
N PRO A 98 -9.19 8.01 6.14
CA PRO A 98 -9.38 7.25 4.91
C PRO A 98 -8.13 7.09 4.05
N GLU A 99 -7.23 8.07 4.04
CA GLU A 99 -5.99 8.04 3.26
C GLU A 99 -5.04 6.95 3.78
N ILE A 100 -4.99 6.73 5.09
CA ILE A 100 -4.18 5.65 5.69
C ILE A 100 -4.84 4.30 5.40
N ALA A 101 -6.16 4.21 5.50
CA ALA A 101 -6.89 2.99 5.18
C ALA A 101 -6.75 2.61 3.69
N ASP A 102 -6.64 3.57 2.79
CA ASP A 102 -6.38 3.32 1.37
C ASP A 102 -4.99 2.70 1.16
N LEU A 103 -3.96 3.22 1.84
CA LEU A 103 -2.63 2.62 1.82
C LEU A 103 -2.64 1.17 2.34
N ILE A 104 -3.33 0.92 3.46
CA ILE A 104 -3.52 -0.43 4.02
C ILE A 104 -4.30 -1.33 3.04
N ARG A 105 -5.27 -0.81 2.30
CA ARG A 105 -6.05 -1.63 1.38
C ARG A 105 -5.24 -2.08 0.17
N ARG A 106 -4.32 -1.22 -0.28
CA ARG A 106 -3.61 -1.34 -1.57
C ARG A 106 -2.17 -1.81 -1.46
N HIS A 107 -1.65 -2.05 -0.25
CA HIS A 107 -0.24 -2.45 -0.05
C HIS A 107 0.13 -3.79 -0.71
N HIS A 108 -0.84 -4.60 -1.15
CA HIS A 108 -0.64 -5.84 -1.91
C HIS A 108 -0.95 -5.70 -3.42
N ASP A 109 -1.39 -4.53 -3.88
CA ASP A 109 -1.66 -4.29 -5.30
C ASP A 109 -0.34 -4.24 -6.09
N GLU A 110 -0.43 -4.45 -7.40
CA GLU A 110 0.72 -4.26 -8.29
C GLU A 110 1.10 -2.77 -8.34
N PRO A 111 2.37 -2.39 -8.07
CA PRO A 111 2.78 -1.00 -8.03
C PRO A 111 2.59 -0.30 -9.39
N GLN A 112 1.99 0.89 -9.39
CA GLN A 112 1.80 1.71 -10.58
C GLN A 112 2.64 2.99 -10.54
N ASN A 113 3.00 3.52 -11.71
CA ASN A 113 3.78 4.76 -11.79
C ASN A 113 3.00 5.99 -11.31
N SER A 114 1.67 5.94 -11.34
CA SER A 114 0.78 6.99 -10.84
C SER A 114 0.46 6.87 -9.35
N ASP A 115 0.98 5.85 -8.66
CA ASP A 115 0.70 5.66 -7.24
C ASP A 115 1.38 6.71 -6.37
N PRO A 116 0.74 7.13 -5.26
CA PRO A 116 1.38 7.98 -4.27
C PRO A 116 2.71 7.38 -3.80
N GLU A 117 3.69 8.24 -3.55
CA GLU A 117 5.02 7.81 -3.12
C GLU A 117 4.96 7.00 -1.80
N GLU A 118 4.06 7.36 -0.88
CA GLU A 118 3.86 6.60 0.35
C GLU A 118 3.41 5.15 0.09
N LEU A 119 2.57 4.92 -0.92
CA LEU A 119 2.11 3.57 -1.26
C LEU A 119 3.26 2.73 -1.83
N ARG A 120 4.06 3.33 -2.73
CA ARG A 120 5.22 2.66 -3.31
C ARG A 120 6.25 2.26 -2.25
N ILE A 121 6.54 3.16 -1.31
CA ILE A 121 7.45 2.86 -0.19
C ILE A 121 6.90 1.74 0.69
N LEU A 122 5.60 1.76 1.00
CA LEU A 122 4.97 0.72 1.79
C LEU A 122 5.02 -0.65 1.09
N GLN A 123 4.71 -0.71 -0.21
CA GLN A 123 4.80 -1.93 -1.03
C GLN A 123 6.23 -2.46 -1.12
N GLU A 124 7.22 -1.60 -1.29
CA GLU A 124 8.63 -1.99 -1.33
C GLU A 124 9.10 -2.58 0.01
N ALA A 125 8.67 -1.99 1.12
CA ALA A 125 9.00 -2.47 2.47
C ALA A 125 8.32 -3.82 2.77
N ASP A 126 7.04 -4.00 2.41
CA ASP A 126 6.32 -5.26 2.57
C ASP A 126 6.93 -6.39 1.74
N ALA A 127 7.35 -6.11 0.50
CA ALA A 127 7.97 -7.11 -0.37
C ALA A 127 9.31 -7.68 0.17
N LYS A 128 9.91 -7.01 1.17
CA LYS A 128 11.16 -7.41 1.85
C LYS A 128 10.93 -8.09 3.21
N SER A 129 9.67 -8.20 3.67
CA SER A 129 9.29 -8.70 5.00
C SER A 129 8.71 -10.11 4.95
#